data_AF-A0A9J6A6C9-F1
#
_entry.id   AF-A0A9J6A6C9-F1
#
_cell.length_a   1.000
_cell.length_b   1.000
_cell.length_c   1.000
_cell.angle_alpha   90.00
_cell.angle_beta   90.00
_cell.angle_gamma   90.00
#
_symmetry.space_group_name_H-M   'P 1'
#
loop_
_entity.id
_entity.type
_entity.pdbx_description
1 polymer ?
#
loop_
_entity_poly.entity_id
_entity_poly.type
_entity_poly.pdbx_seq_one_letter_code
_entity_poly.pdbx_strand_id
1 'polypeptide(L)' 'MPDLHVLISTPFHPAYVTTERIKKAKNLQLLLAGGIGSDHVDLKAVAATGLTVAQITGSNTVSVAD' A
#
# COMPACT_ATOMS: atom_id res chain seq x y z
N MET A 1 -13.87 5.66 2.74
CA MET A 1 -13.10 4.69 3.55
C MET A 1 -12.97 5.22 5.00
N PRO A 2 -14.07 5.66 5.64
CA PRO A 2 -13.94 6.26 6.97
C PRO A 2 -13.46 5.24 8.01
N ASP A 3 -13.94 3.99 7.98
CA ASP A 3 -13.67 3.01 9.05
C ASP A 3 -12.49 2.06 8.76
N LEU A 4 -11.79 2.28 7.65
CA LEU A 4 -10.72 1.40 7.21
C LEU A 4 -9.43 1.70 7.97
N HIS A 5 -8.92 0.73 8.71
CA HIS A 5 -7.67 0.85 9.48
C HIS A 5 -6.48 0.21 8.77
N VAL A 6 -6.71 -0.87 8.03
CA VAL A 6 -5.69 -1.58 7.24
C VAL A 6 -6.25 -1.84 5.84
N LEU A 7 -5.47 -1.53 4.81
CA LEU A 7 -5.76 -1.92 3.43
C LEU A 7 -4.68 -2.88 2.95
N ILE A 8 -5.10 -4.04 2.46
CA ILE A 8 -4.23 -5.05 1.87
C ILE A 8 -4.59 -5.19 0.39
N SER A 9 -3.62 -5.10 -0.50
CA SER A 9 -3.80 -5.38 -1.93
C SER A 9 -2.56 -6.01 -2.52
N THR A 10 -2.66 -6.60 -3.71
CA THR A 10 -1.51 -7.23 -4.38
C THR A 10 -1.00 -6.34 -5.51
N PRO A 11 0.30 -6.40 -5.87
CA PRO A 11 0.82 -5.68 -7.03
C PRO A 11 0.12 -6.07 -8.35
N PHE A 12 -0.38 -7.30 -8.45
CA PHE A 12 -1.05 -7.83 -9.65
C PHE A 12 -2.53 -7.45 -9.76
N HIS A 13 -3.16 -7.10 -8.64
CA HIS A 13 -4.50 -6.54 -8.58
C HIS A 13 -4.50 -5.36 -7.59
N PRO A 14 -3.91 -4.22 -7.99
CA PRO A 14 -3.59 -3.15 -7.07
C PRO A 14 -4.83 -2.35 -6.69
N ALA A 15 -4.97 -2.06 -5.39
CA ALA A 15 -5.85 -1.00 -4.93
C ALA A 15 -5.07 0.31 -4.99
N TYR A 16 -5.26 1.11 -6.04
CA TYR A 16 -4.58 2.41 -6.14
C TYR A 16 -4.95 3.34 -4.98
N VAL A 17 -3.94 3.86 -4.30
CA VAL A 17 -4.04 4.72 -3.12
C VAL A 17 -3.44 6.08 -3.47
N THR A 18 -4.30 6.92 -4.05
CA THR A 18 -3.94 8.28 -4.45
C THR A 18 -3.97 9.25 -3.27
N THR A 19 -3.36 10.43 -3.43
CA THR A 19 -3.46 11.55 -2.49
C THR A 19 -4.91 11.80 -2.02
N GLU A 20 -5.90 11.79 -2.91
CA GLU A 20 -7.31 12.05 -2.59
C GLU A 20 -7.90 10.96 -1.70
N ARG A 21 -7.52 9.69 -1.92
CA ARG A 21 -7.98 8.56 -1.11
C ARG A 21 -7.35 8.61 0.28
N ILE A 22 -6.05 8.92 0.37
CA ILE A 22 -5.34 9.11 1.64
C ILE A 22 -6.02 10.21 2.47
N LYS A 23 -6.35 11.35 1.87
CA LYS A 23 -7.05 12.46 2.55
C LYS A 23 -8.41 12.06 3.12
N LYS A 24 -9.12 11.13 2.47
CA LYS A 24 -10.44 10.61 2.87
C LYS A 24 -10.35 9.45 3.87
N ALA A 25 -9.20 8.81 4.02
CA ALA A 25 -9.01 7.63 4.84
C ALA A 25 -8.47 8.01 6.23
N LYS A 26 -9.31 8.65 7.04
CA LYS A 26 -8.91 9.25 8.33
C LYS A 26 -8.44 8.25 9.38
N ASN A 27 -8.91 7.01 9.32
CA ASN A 27 -8.57 5.95 10.27
C ASN A 27 -7.50 4.99 9.75
N LEU A 28 -7.00 5.21 8.53
CA LEU A 28 -6.05 4.29 7.89
C LEU A 28 -4.68 4.42 8.56
N GLN A 29 -4.13 3.28 8.98
CA GLN A 29 -2.88 3.17 9.72
C GLN A 29 -1.83 2.32 8.98
N LEU A 30 -2.28 1.36 8.16
CA LEU A 30 -1.40 0.47 7.41
C LEU A 30 -1.90 0.23 5.98
N LEU A 31 -0.97 0.36 5.04
CA LEU A 31 -1.04 -0.12 3.67
C LEU A 31 -0.09 -1.30 3.52
N LEU A 32 -0.61 -2.49 3.23
CA LEU A 32 0.19 -3.69 3.05
C LEU A 32 0.09 -4.18 1.60
N ALA A 33 1.21 -4.18 0.88
CA ALA A 33 1.33 -4.89 -0.38
C ALA A 33 1.52 -6.39 -0.10
N GLY A 34 0.57 -7.22 -0.52
CA GLY A 34 0.66 -8.68 -0.52
C GLY A 34 1.60 -9.19 -1.62
N GLY A 35 2.88 -8.88 -1.50
CA GLY A 35 3.93 -9.15 -2.48
C GLY A 35 5.03 -8.10 -2.43
N ILE A 36 5.81 -7.96 -3.51
CA ILE A 36 6.81 -6.90 -3.69
C ILE A 36 6.29 -5.90 -4.73
N GLY A 37 6.31 -4.61 -4.40
CA GLY A 37 5.83 -3.52 -5.24
C GLY A 37 4.74 -2.69 -4.58
N SER A 38 5.02 -1.40 -4.35
CA SER A 38 4.12 -0.45 -3.70
C SER A 38 3.92 0.84 -4.51
N ASP A 39 4.21 0.81 -5.81
CA ASP A 39 4.09 1.92 -6.76
C ASP A 39 2.64 2.38 -6.98
N HIS A 40 1.67 1.54 -6.66
CA HIS A 40 0.24 1.88 -6.63
C HIS A 40 -0.17 2.76 -5.43
N VAL A 41 0.79 3.09 -4.54
CA VAL A 41 0.63 4.01 -3.42
C VAL A 41 1.36 5.33 -3.72
N ASP A 42 0.69 6.45 -3.50
CA ASP A 42 1.32 7.77 -3.54
C ASP A 42 2.24 7.96 -2.32
N LEU A 43 3.48 7.45 -2.42
CA LEU A 43 4.44 7.44 -1.31
C LEU A 43 4.79 8.84 -0.80
N LYS A 44 4.73 9.87 -1.66
CA LYS A 44 4.98 11.26 -1.24
C LYS A 44 3.84 11.77 -0.36
N ALA A 45 2.60 11.49 -0.75
CA ALA A 45 1.44 11.83 0.08
C ALA A 45 1.41 11.05 1.40
N VAL A 46 1.80 9.77 1.39
CA VAL A 46 1.94 8.96 2.60
C VAL A 46 3.02 9.53 3.52
N ALA A 47 4.20 9.88 3.00
CA ALA A 47 5.31 10.40 3.80
C ALA A 47 4.98 11.70 4.55
N ALA A 48 3.99 12.46 4.08
CA ALA A 48 3.48 13.65 4.77
C ALA A 48 2.47 13.31 5.90
N THR A 49 2.27 12.04 6.22
CA THR A 49 1.31 11.54 7.22
C THR A 49 1.97 10.57 8.20
N GLY A 50 1.20 10.06 9.18
CA GLY A 50 1.62 8.96 10.06
C GLY A 50 1.29 7.55 9.53
N LEU A 51 0.91 7.43 8.26
CA LEU A 51 0.49 6.17 7.65
C LEU A 51 1.69 5.26 7.35
N THR A 52 1.61 3.97 7.71
CA THR A 52 2.66 3.00 7.40
C THR A 52 2.40 2.32 6.06
N VAL A 53 3.45 2.14 5.25
CA VAL A 53 3.44 1.29 4.06
C VAL A 53 4.41 0.15 4.28
N ALA A 54 3.96 -1.09 4.06
CA ALA A 54 4.77 -2.28 4.16
C ALA A 54 4.54 -3.19 2.95
N GLN A 55 5.54 -4.04 2.66
CA GLN A 55 5.50 -5.05 1.61
C GLN A 55 6.29 -6.28 2.05
N ILE A 56 6.17 -7.38 1.32
CA ILE A 56 6.77 -8.67 1.71
C ILE A 56 8.09 -8.86 0.95
N THR A 57 9.11 -8.09 1.30
CA THR A 57 10.44 -8.16 0.67
C THR A 57 10.98 -9.60 0.68
N GLY A 58 11.45 -10.09 -0.47
CA GLY A 58 11.95 -11.46 -0.65
C GLY A 58 10.88 -12.50 -0.99
N SER A 59 9.57 -12.19 -0.89
CA SER A 59 8.50 -13.19 -1.06
C SER A 59 8.38 -13.80 -2.45
N ASN A 60 8.76 -13.07 -3.50
CA ASN A 60 8.59 -13.50 -4.88
C ASN A 60 9.84 -13.27 -5.75
N THR A 61 11.02 -13.05 -5.16
CA THR A 61 12.24 -12.78 -5.93
C THR A 61 12.64 -13.94 -6.84
N VAL A 62 12.53 -15.19 -6.38
CA VAL A 62 12.81 -16.39 -7.19
C VAL A 62 11.74 -16.58 -8.26
N SER A 63 10.46 -16.55 -7.87
CA SER A 63 9.34 -16.76 -8.79
C SER A 63 9.21 -15.68 -9.88
N VAL A 64 9.75 -14.49 -9.67
CA VAL A 64 9.79 -13.43 -10.70
C VAL A 64 11.00 -13.60 -11.63
N ALA A 65 12.07 -14.25 -11.16
CA ALA A 65 13.28 -14.47 -11.95
C ALA A 65 13.17 -15.68 -12.89
N ASP A 66 12.40 -16.70 -12.50
CA ASP A 66 12.06 -17.87 -13.31
C ASP A 66 11.06 -17.54 -14.43
#